data_AF-A0A7X7P928-F1
#
_entry.id   AF-A0A7X7P928-F1
#
_cell.length_a   1.000
_cell.length_b   1.000
_cell.length_c   1.000
_cell.angle_alpha   90.00
_cell.angle_beta   90.00
_cell.angle_gamma   90.00
#
_symmetry.space_group_name_H-M   'P 1'
#
loop_
_entity.id
_entity.type
_entity.pdbx_description
1 polymer ?
#
loop_
_entity_poly.entity_id
_entity_poly.type
_entity_poly.pdbx_seq_one_letter_code
_entity_poly.pdbx_strand_id
1 'polypeptide(L)'
;MTNDYPPEWKTFELQQQAYKRAGWRCEHCGMEFVPGTTLARYAKRRDGEFMVLTVHHIDGNKANCDWTNLLACCQRCHLHIQGRWQPGGVLPPEWGVPAWVTERGLPYRQVVQHALFEEG
;
A
#
# COMPACT_ATOMS: atom_id res chain seq x y z
N MET A 1 2.42 12.97 23.22
CA MET A 1 2.52 12.31 21.91
C MET A 1 1.92 13.26 20.91
N THR A 2 2.75 13.93 20.12
CA THR A 2 2.28 14.81 19.04
C THR A 2 1.61 13.94 17.99
N ASN A 3 0.43 14.37 17.55
CA ASN A 3 -0.22 13.73 16.42
C ASN A 3 0.50 14.21 15.16
N ASP A 4 1.44 13.43 14.64
CA ASP A 4 2.31 13.82 13.51
C ASP A 4 1.56 13.94 12.16
N TYR A 5 0.24 13.77 12.17
CA TYR A 5 -0.61 14.05 11.02
C TYR A 5 -0.85 15.56 10.87
N PRO A 6 -0.73 16.10 9.65
CA PRO A 6 -0.98 17.50 9.40
C PRO A 6 -2.51 17.78 9.45
N PRO A 7 -2.95 19.04 9.66
CA PRO A 7 -4.37 19.36 9.82
C PRO A 7 -5.26 18.87 8.68
N GLU A 8 -4.78 18.95 7.43
CA GLU A 8 -5.47 18.50 6.23
C GLU A 8 -5.76 17.00 6.24
N TRP A 9 -4.94 16.19 6.91
CA TRP A 9 -5.19 14.75 7.04
C TRP A 9 -6.51 14.45 7.77
N LYS A 10 -6.89 15.32 8.72
CA LYS A 10 -8.12 15.15 9.51
C LYS A 10 -9.40 15.46 8.73
N THR A 11 -9.29 16.07 7.55
CA THR A 11 -10.44 16.39 6.68
C THR A 11 -10.96 15.17 5.92
N PHE A 12 -10.20 14.08 5.89
CA PHE A 12 -10.44 12.88 5.08
C PHE A 12 -10.38 13.07 3.55
N GLU A 13 -10.08 14.26 3.05
CA GLU A 13 -10.06 14.53 1.61
C GLU A 13 -8.95 13.78 0.89
N LEU A 14 -7.74 13.75 1.46
CA LEU A 14 -6.58 13.05 0.90
C LEU A 14 -6.83 11.54 0.80
N GLN A 15 -7.49 10.98 1.81
CA GLN A 15 -7.86 9.56 1.85
C GLN A 15 -8.89 9.25 0.77
N GLN A 16 -9.92 10.09 0.64
CA GLN A 16 -10.91 9.95 -0.42
C GLN A 16 -10.30 10.07 -1.82
N GLN A 17 -9.33 10.96 -2.02
CA GLN A 17 -8.58 11.08 -3.28
C GLN A 17 -7.80 9.80 -3.58
N ALA A 18 -7.09 9.24 -2.58
CA ALA A 18 -6.37 7.98 -2.74
C ALA A 18 -7.31 6.82 -3.11
N TYR A 19 -8.47 6.69 -2.46
CA TYR A 19 -9.45 5.65 -2.78
C TYR A 19 -10.05 5.79 -4.18
N LYS A 20 -10.39 7.02 -4.58
CA LYS A 20 -10.90 7.31 -5.93
C LYS A 20 -9.87 6.98 -7.01
N ARG A 21 -8.62 7.40 -6.82
CA ARG A 21 -7.50 7.10 -7.74
C ARG A 21 -7.31 5.59 -7.88
N ALA A 22 -7.40 4.84 -6.79
CA ALA A 22 -7.28 3.39 -6.79
C ALA A 22 -8.54 2.64 -7.29
N GLY A 23 -9.60 3.36 -7.68
CA GLY A 23 -10.85 2.75 -8.13
C GLY A 23 -11.53 1.87 -7.06
N TRP A 24 -11.37 2.23 -5.78
CA TRP A 24 -11.84 1.42 -4.64
C TRP A 24 -11.27 0.00 -4.62
N ARG A 25 -9.99 -0.13 -5.00
CA ARG A 25 -9.24 -1.38 -4.93
C ARG A 25 -7.99 -1.20 -4.07
N CYS A 26 -7.55 -2.29 -3.43
CA CYS A 26 -6.21 -2.33 -2.85
C CYS A 26 -5.17 -2.26 -3.97
N GLU A 27 -4.33 -1.23 -3.99
CA GLU A 27 -3.29 -1.02 -5.02
C GLU A 27 -2.21 -2.13 -5.01
N HIS A 28 -2.08 -2.89 -3.90
CA HIS A 28 -1.10 -3.97 -3.80
C HIS A 28 -1.65 -5.35 -4.21
N CYS A 29 -2.87 -5.72 -3.79
CA CYS A 29 -3.41 -7.08 -4.04
C CYS A 29 -4.68 -7.12 -4.89
N GLY A 30 -5.19 -5.97 -5.34
CA GLY A 30 -6.37 -5.88 -6.21
C GLY A 30 -7.72 -6.11 -5.52
N MET A 31 -7.74 -6.40 -4.21
CA MET A 31 -8.98 -6.61 -3.44
C MET A 31 -9.96 -5.45 -3.63
N GLU A 32 -11.23 -5.79 -3.92
CA GLU A 32 -12.27 -4.82 -4.23
C GLU A 32 -13.08 -4.38 -3.01
N PHE A 33 -13.42 -3.10 -3.01
CA PHE A 33 -14.23 -2.43 -1.99
C PHE A 33 -15.47 -1.82 -2.62
N VAL A 34 -16.51 -1.60 -1.81
CA VAL A 34 -17.76 -0.98 -2.27
C VAL A 34 -17.51 0.51 -2.49
N PRO A 35 -17.71 1.06 -3.71
CA PRO A 35 -17.48 2.46 -3.98
C PRO A 35 -18.25 3.40 -3.05
N GLY A 36 -17.57 4.43 -2.56
CA GLY A 36 -18.12 5.37 -1.58
C GLY A 36 -17.94 4.89 -0.13
N THR A 37 -17.43 3.69 0.10
CA THR A 37 -17.21 3.11 1.43
C THR A 37 -15.85 2.43 1.52
N THR A 38 -15.37 2.20 2.73
CA THR A 38 -14.13 1.45 2.95
C THR A 38 -14.35 -0.05 3.13
N LEU A 39 -15.57 -0.58 2.98
CA LEU A 39 -15.87 -1.99 3.25
C LEU A 39 -15.57 -2.87 2.04
N ALA A 40 -14.86 -3.98 2.26
CA ALA A 40 -14.58 -4.96 1.21
C ALA A 40 -15.90 -5.56 0.68
N ARG A 41 -15.95 -5.87 -0.62
CA ARG A 41 -17.16 -6.47 -1.21
C ARG A 41 -17.50 -7.84 -0.62
N TYR A 42 -16.47 -8.65 -0.38
CA TYR A 42 -16.62 -10.05 0.02
C TYR A 42 -15.64 -10.51 1.10
N ALA A 43 -14.49 -9.84 1.23
CA ALA A 43 -13.43 -10.29 2.13
C ALA A 43 -13.72 -9.93 3.58
N LYS A 44 -13.61 -10.92 4.46
CA LYS A 44 -13.80 -10.77 5.91
C LYS A 44 -12.54 -11.12 6.68
N ARG A 45 -12.39 -10.48 7.83
CA ARG A 45 -11.44 -10.81 8.89
C ARG A 45 -11.89 -12.07 9.63
N ARG A 46 -11.01 -12.59 10.50
CA ARG A 46 -11.26 -13.81 11.28
C ARG A 46 -12.45 -13.71 12.23
N ASP A 47 -12.72 -12.50 12.72
CA ASP A 47 -13.86 -12.17 13.59
C ASP A 47 -15.19 -12.00 12.83
N GLY A 48 -15.19 -12.13 11.50
CA GLY A 48 -16.39 -12.04 10.66
C GLY A 48 -16.71 -10.63 10.16
N GLU A 49 -15.95 -9.62 10.60
CA GLU A 49 -16.05 -8.24 10.12
C GLU A 49 -15.47 -8.09 8.71
N PHE A 50 -16.00 -7.16 7.93
CA PHE A 50 -15.44 -6.88 6.60
C PHE A 50 -14.03 -6.30 6.72
N MET A 51 -13.14 -6.74 5.82
CA MET A 51 -11.85 -6.06 5.63
C MET A 51 -12.10 -4.61 5.23
N VAL A 52 -11.28 -3.68 5.73
CA VAL A 52 -11.39 -2.26 5.33
C VAL A 52 -10.25 -1.78 4.45
N LEU A 53 -10.58 -0.85 3.56
CA LEU A 53 -9.62 -0.08 2.76
C LEU A 53 -9.09 1.06 3.62
N THR A 54 -7.78 1.23 3.58
CA THR A 54 -7.03 2.21 4.37
C THR A 54 -6.02 2.93 3.48
N VAL A 55 -5.43 4.01 3.97
CA VAL A 55 -4.27 4.66 3.32
C VAL A 55 -3.02 4.41 4.14
N HIS A 56 -1.97 3.96 3.48
CA HIS A 56 -0.65 3.72 4.05
C HIS A 56 0.33 4.80 3.56
N HIS A 57 1.12 5.36 4.49
CA HIS A 57 2.25 6.23 4.19
C HIS A 57 3.47 5.35 3.94
N ILE A 58 3.89 5.27 2.68
CA ILE A 58 4.89 4.30 2.22
C ILE A 58 6.25 4.53 2.91
N ASP A 59 6.63 5.78 3.15
CA ASP A 59 7.86 6.15 3.85
C ASP A 59 7.75 6.12 5.39
N GLY A 60 6.56 5.82 5.92
CA GLY A 60 6.26 5.84 7.36
C GLY A 60 6.13 7.25 7.98
N ASN A 61 6.38 8.32 7.22
CA ASN A 61 6.22 9.69 7.66
C ASN A 61 4.78 10.17 7.47
N LYS A 62 4.05 10.28 8.59
CA LYS A 62 2.65 10.73 8.64
C LYS A 62 2.43 12.18 8.20
N ALA A 63 3.49 12.99 8.14
CA ALA A 63 3.42 14.36 7.63
C ALA A 63 3.56 14.42 6.10
N ASN A 64 4.10 13.38 5.46
CA ASN A 64 4.29 13.35 4.02
C ASN A 64 3.02 12.86 3.30
N CYS A 65 2.14 13.80 2.97
CA CYS A 65 0.87 13.53 2.29
C CYS A 65 0.97 13.58 0.75
N ASP A 66 2.18 13.54 0.16
CA ASP A 66 2.32 13.50 -1.30
C ASP A 66 1.62 12.27 -1.89
N TRP A 67 1.01 12.43 -3.08
CA TRP A 67 0.23 11.35 -3.70
C TRP A 67 1.07 10.09 -3.97
N THR A 68 2.37 10.26 -4.23
CA THR A 68 3.33 9.15 -4.41
C THR A 68 3.57 8.39 -3.11
N ASN A 69 3.34 9.01 -1.95
CA ASN A 69 3.52 8.39 -0.64
C ASN A 69 2.23 7.77 -0.07
N LEU A 70 1.06 8.14 -0.59
CA LEU A 70 -0.23 7.64 -0.12
C LEU A 70 -0.71 6.45 -0.94
N LEU A 71 -0.66 5.26 -0.34
CA LEU A 71 -1.10 3.99 -0.95
C LEU A 71 -2.45 3.53 -0.39
N ALA A 72 -3.47 3.37 -1.24
CA ALA A 72 -4.73 2.76 -0.87
C ALA A 72 -4.56 1.23 -0.75
N CYS A 73 -4.70 0.67 0.45
CA CYS A 73 -4.46 -0.74 0.70
C CYS A 73 -5.42 -1.33 1.74
N CYS A 74 -5.72 -2.63 1.60
CA CYS A 74 -6.47 -3.35 2.63
C CYS A 74 -5.64 -3.50 3.90
N GLN A 75 -6.28 -3.65 5.06
CA GLN A 75 -5.59 -3.77 6.36
C GLN A 75 -4.46 -4.82 6.38
N ARG A 76 -4.65 -5.94 5.67
CA ARG A 76 -3.63 -7.00 5.58
C ARG A 76 -2.39 -6.51 4.85
N CYS A 77 -2.56 -5.92 3.67
CA CYS A 77 -1.45 -5.39 2.88
C CYS A 77 -0.79 -4.19 3.56
N HIS A 78 -1.58 -3.34 4.23
CA HIS A 78 -1.05 -2.23 5.03
C HIS A 78 0.00 -2.73 6.02
N LEU A 79 -0.36 -3.66 6.89
CA LEU A 79 0.53 -4.19 7.92
C LEU A 79 1.70 -4.96 7.31
N HIS A 80 1.45 -5.72 6.24
CA HIS A 80 2.49 -6.48 5.55
C HIS A 80 3.55 -5.59 4.91
N ILE A 81 3.16 -4.47 4.31
CA ILE A 81 4.09 -3.52 3.71
C ILE A 81 4.87 -2.77 4.79
N GLN A 82 4.16 -2.23 5.79
CA GLN A 82 4.75 -1.48 6.91
C GLN A 82 5.87 -2.26 7.62
N GLY A 83 5.71 -3.58 7.78
CA GLY A 83 6.69 -4.41 8.46
C GLY A 83 7.84 -4.91 7.58
N ARG A 84 7.81 -4.71 6.26
CA ARG A 84 8.71 -5.41 5.33
C ARG A 84 9.42 -4.53 4.31
N TRP A 85 8.91 -3.34 4.01
CA TRP A 85 9.50 -2.53 2.96
C TRP A 85 9.33 -1.03 3.19
N GLN A 86 10.33 -0.28 2.75
CA GLN A 86 10.34 1.18 2.68
C GLN A 86 11.05 1.60 1.38
N PRO A 87 10.85 2.83 0.87
CA PRO A 87 11.55 3.32 -0.32
C PRO A 87 13.07 3.15 -0.22
N GLY A 88 13.69 2.65 -1.29
CA GLY A 88 15.11 2.29 -1.38
C GLY A 88 15.47 0.92 -0.80
N GLY A 89 14.51 0.28 -0.12
CA GLY A 89 14.63 -1.06 0.42
C GLY A 89 14.66 -2.14 -0.66
N VAL A 90 15.12 -3.32 -0.25
CA VAL A 90 15.04 -4.54 -1.07
C VAL A 90 13.60 -5.03 -1.07
N LEU A 91 12.97 -5.12 -2.24
CA LEU A 91 11.63 -5.69 -2.36
C LEU A 91 11.65 -7.17 -1.96
N PRO A 92 10.67 -7.63 -1.17
CA PRO A 92 10.45 -9.05 -0.95
C PRO A 92 10.33 -9.80 -2.30
N PRO A 93 11.14 -10.86 -2.54
CA PRO A 93 11.15 -11.55 -3.83
C PRO A 93 9.77 -12.03 -4.29
N GLU A 94 8.91 -12.43 -3.34
CA GLU A 94 7.56 -12.92 -3.62
C GLU A 94 6.59 -11.83 -4.09
N TRP A 95 6.94 -10.54 -4.01
CA TRP A 95 6.10 -9.45 -4.52
C TRP A 95 6.31 -9.17 -6.00
N GLY A 96 7.44 -9.61 -6.57
CA GLY A 96 7.95 -9.00 -7.79
C GLY A 96 8.15 -7.49 -7.59
N VAL A 97 7.95 -6.71 -8.65
CA VAL A 97 7.90 -5.24 -8.58
C VAL A 97 6.45 -4.78 -8.69
N PRO A 98 5.80 -4.36 -7.58
CA PRO A 98 4.44 -3.87 -7.64
C PRO A 98 4.31 -2.64 -8.54
N ALA A 99 3.22 -2.53 -9.31
CA ALA A 99 3.01 -1.41 -10.23
C ALA A 99 3.08 -0.04 -9.55
N TRP A 100 2.52 0.08 -8.33
CA TRP A 100 2.57 1.31 -7.56
C TRP A 100 4.00 1.73 -7.17
N VAL A 101 4.98 0.82 -7.10
CA VAL A 101 6.38 1.19 -6.88
C VAL A 101 6.93 1.92 -8.09
N THR A 102 6.74 1.35 -9.29
CA THR A 102 7.27 1.92 -10.54
C THR A 102 6.52 3.17 -10.98
N GLU A 103 5.19 3.17 -10.90
CA GLU A 103 4.35 4.31 -11.32
C GLU A 103 4.57 5.58 -10.48
N ARG A 104 5.04 5.41 -9.24
CA ARG A 104 5.34 6.51 -8.31
C ARG A 104 6.81 6.90 -8.30
N GLY A 105 7.64 6.26 -9.14
CA GLY A 105 9.07 6.50 -9.17
C GLY A 105 9.77 6.22 -7.83
N LEU A 106 9.23 5.30 -7.03
CA LEU A 106 9.81 5.01 -5.72
C LEU A 106 11.13 4.25 -5.92
N PRO A 107 12.21 4.64 -5.24
CA PRO A 107 13.45 3.89 -5.30
C PRO A 107 13.23 2.49 -4.73
N TYR A 108 13.84 1.47 -5.33
CA TYR A 108 13.80 0.10 -4.82
C TYR A 108 15.06 -0.66 -5.25
N ARG A 109 15.33 -1.76 -4.54
CA ARG A 109 16.31 -2.78 -4.94
C ARG A 109 15.59 -4.09 -5.12
N GLN A 110 16.01 -4.91 -6.09
CA GLN A 110 15.47 -6.25 -6.31
C GLN A 110 16.59 -7.27 -6.26
N VAL A 111 16.38 -8.37 -5.52
CA VAL A 111 17.27 -9.52 -5.62
C VAL A 111 16.86 -10.29 -6.86
N VAL A 112 17.65 -10.21 -7.92
CA VAL A 112 17.57 -11.14 -9.04
C VAL A 112 18.39 -12.36 -8.66
N GLN A 113 17.71 -13.46 -8.38
CA GLN A 113 18.40 -14.74 -8.27
C GLN A 113 18.86 -15.10 -9.69
N HIS A 114 20.12 -14.85 -10.00
CA HIS A 114 20.71 -15.41 -11.22
C HIS A 114 20.59 -16.92 -11.10
N ALA A 115 19.78 -17.53 -11.96
CA ALA A 115 19.85 -18.95 -12.17
C ALA A 115 21.29 -19.24 -12.59
N LEU A 116 22.04 -19.90 -11.72
CA LEU A 116 23.30 -20.54 -12.07
C LEU A 116 22.89 -21.67 -13.03
N PHE A 117 22.73 -21.34 -14.31
CA PHE A 117 22.67 -22.36 -15.34
C PHE A 117 24.04 -23.01 -15.35
N GLU A 118 24.09 -24.26 -14.90
CA GLU A 118 25.25 -25.13 -15.03
C GLU A 118 25.55 -25.28 -16.52
N GLU A 119 26.66 -24.70 -16.98
CA GLU A 119 27.30 -25.12 -18.23
C GLU A 119 28.03 -26.44 -17.92
N GLY A 120 27.56 -27.55 -18.50
CA GLY A 120 28.23 -28.86 -18.41
C GLY A 120 27.33 -30.03 -18.79
#